data_AF-A0A0G3FCX3-F1
#
_entry.id   AF-A0A0G3FCX3-F1
#
_cell.length_a   1.000
_cell.length_b   1.000
_cell.length_c   1.000
_cell.angle_alpha   90.00
_cell.angle_beta   90.00
_cell.angle_gamma   90.00
#
_symmetry.space_group_name_H-M   'P 1'
#
loop_
_entity.id
_entity.type
_entity.pdbx_description
1 polymer ?
#
loop_
_entity_poly.entity_id
_entity_poly.type
_entity_poly.pdbx_seq_one_letter_code
_entity_poly.pdbx_strand_id
1 'polypeptide(L)'
;YDQIWLGSYMSGGVGFTQYATAAYTDNILDDFTYFGKEYVEDKYGMTEAPNTMDTVLDVGSEVNFYALEQFEDYPALLETIFGGSQRASIVAAAAGCSTAFATGNAQTGLSAWYLSMYLHKEQHSRLGFYGYDLQDQCGASNVFSIRGDEGLPTELRGANYPNYAMNV
;
A
#
# COMPACT_ATOMS: atom_id res chain seq x y z
N TYR A 1 8.42 -11.35 -1.42
CA TYR A 1 8.73 -11.64 0.00
C TYR A 1 7.73 -12.63 0.60
N ASP A 2 6.48 -12.61 0.17
CA ASP A 2 5.43 -13.31 0.92
C ASP A 2 5.42 -14.82 0.72
N GLN A 3 5.61 -15.31 -0.51
CA GLN A 3 5.47 -16.75 -0.80
C GLN A 3 6.60 -17.59 -0.22
N ILE A 4 7.86 -17.19 -0.46
CA ILE A 4 9.04 -17.99 -0.06
C ILE A 4 9.56 -17.54 1.29
N TRP A 5 9.80 -16.25 1.50
CA TRP A 5 10.40 -15.78 2.75
C TRP A 5 9.42 -15.92 3.92
N LEU A 6 8.28 -15.23 3.88
CA LEU A 6 7.30 -15.34 4.96
C LEU A 6 6.58 -16.70 4.93
N GLY A 7 6.17 -17.15 3.74
CA GLY A 7 5.35 -18.35 3.54
C GLY A 7 6.10 -19.69 3.60
N SER A 8 7.44 -19.66 3.67
CA SER A 8 8.24 -20.86 3.88
C SER A 8 9.28 -20.69 4.99
N TYR A 9 10.21 -19.74 4.88
CA TYR A 9 11.31 -19.62 5.87
C TYR A 9 10.81 -19.23 7.26
N MET A 10 9.83 -18.33 7.34
CA MET A 10 9.29 -17.81 8.61
C MET A 10 8.00 -18.51 9.05
N SER A 11 7.45 -19.43 8.24
CA SER A 11 6.25 -20.21 8.58
C SER A 11 6.28 -21.62 7.97
N GLY A 12 5.83 -21.80 6.72
CA GLY A 12 5.74 -23.08 6.01
C GLY A 12 4.31 -23.65 5.91
N GLY A 13 4.17 -24.78 5.21
CA GLY A 13 2.89 -25.46 4.99
C GLY A 13 2.22 -25.06 3.65
N VAL A 14 0.91 -24.81 3.67
CA VAL A 14 0.17 -24.34 2.48
C VAL A 14 0.73 -23.00 1.97
N GLY A 15 1.23 -22.16 2.88
CA GLY A 15 1.90 -20.91 2.55
C GLY A 15 0.94 -19.76 2.20
N PHE A 16 1.49 -18.76 1.52
CA PHE A 16 0.86 -17.45 1.32
C PHE A 16 0.67 -17.09 -0.16
N THR A 17 0.37 -18.10 -0.99
CA THR A 17 0.25 -17.93 -2.44
C THR A 17 -0.72 -16.81 -2.81
N GLN A 18 -1.94 -16.81 -2.26
CA GLN A 18 -2.98 -15.86 -2.66
C GLN A 18 -2.80 -14.46 -2.07
N TYR A 19 -2.05 -14.31 -0.96
CA TYR A 19 -1.63 -12.98 -0.51
C TYR A 19 -0.78 -12.29 -1.56
N ALA A 20 0.16 -13.04 -2.15
CA ALA A 20 1.03 -12.51 -3.19
C ALA A 20 0.33 -12.37 -4.56
N THR A 21 -0.46 -13.37 -4.99
CA THR A 21 -1.08 -13.34 -6.34
C THR A 21 -1.97 -12.12 -6.54
N ALA A 22 -2.64 -11.64 -5.49
CA ALA A 22 -3.45 -10.42 -5.58
C ALA A 22 -2.69 -9.23 -6.17
N ALA A 23 -1.38 -9.13 -5.93
CA ALA A 23 -0.53 -8.05 -6.43
C ALA A 23 0.06 -8.30 -7.83
N TYR A 24 -0.19 -9.45 -8.47
CA TYR A 24 0.38 -9.76 -9.79
C TYR A 24 -0.55 -10.57 -10.72
N THR A 25 -1.82 -10.75 -10.37
CA THR A 25 -2.82 -11.40 -11.23
C THR A 25 -3.94 -10.45 -11.60
N ASP A 26 -4.65 -10.81 -12.68
CA ASP A 26 -5.93 -10.22 -13.09
C ASP A 26 -5.89 -8.72 -13.44
N ASN A 27 -4.69 -8.13 -13.52
CA ASN A 27 -4.42 -6.72 -13.83
C ASN A 27 -5.12 -5.73 -12.90
N ILE A 28 -5.44 -6.15 -11.67
CA ILE A 28 -6.20 -5.31 -10.72
C ILE A 28 -5.31 -4.19 -10.17
N LEU A 29 -4.12 -4.54 -9.69
CA LEU A 29 -3.16 -3.53 -9.22
C LEU A 29 -2.71 -2.61 -10.37
N ASP A 30 -2.58 -3.16 -11.57
CA ASP A 30 -2.28 -2.41 -12.79
C ASP A 30 -3.32 -1.33 -13.04
N ASP A 31 -4.61 -1.68 -13.05
CA ASP A 31 -5.72 -0.75 -13.24
C ASP A 31 -5.67 0.42 -12.25
N PHE A 32 -5.56 0.11 -10.96
CA PHE A 32 -5.52 1.13 -9.89
C PHE A 32 -4.30 2.06 -10.03
N THR A 33 -3.15 1.49 -10.41
CA THR A 33 -1.91 2.25 -10.56
C THR A 33 -1.90 3.09 -11.82
N TYR A 34 -2.51 2.63 -12.92
CA TYR A 34 -2.67 3.42 -14.13
C TYR A 34 -3.60 4.60 -13.91
N PHE A 35 -4.74 4.40 -13.23
CA PHE A 35 -5.62 5.50 -12.81
C PHE A 35 -4.84 6.56 -12.02
N GLY A 36 -4.11 6.14 -10.98
CA GLY A 36 -3.37 7.07 -10.15
C GLY A 36 -2.21 7.77 -10.87
N LYS A 37 -1.54 7.09 -11.80
CA LYS A 37 -0.53 7.69 -12.68
C LYS A 37 -1.15 8.76 -13.59
N GLU A 38 -2.29 8.48 -14.21
CA GLU A 38 -3.01 9.44 -15.07
C GLU A 38 -3.48 10.66 -14.27
N TYR A 39 -4.06 10.45 -13.08
CA TYR A 39 -4.45 11.53 -12.16
C TYR A 39 -3.28 12.48 -11.86
N VAL A 40 -2.10 11.92 -11.58
CA VAL A 40 -0.88 12.69 -11.29
C VAL A 40 -0.37 13.41 -12.54
N GLU A 41 -0.31 12.72 -13.67
CA GLU A 41 0.18 13.28 -14.94
C GLU A 41 -0.67 14.48 -15.38
N ASP A 42 -1.98 14.40 -15.22
CA ASP A 42 -2.92 15.47 -15.59
C ASP A 42 -2.91 16.65 -14.60
N LYS A 43 -2.82 16.38 -13.29
CA LYS A 43 -2.95 17.41 -12.25
C LYS A 43 -1.65 18.15 -11.96
N TYR A 44 -0.54 17.43 -11.90
CA TYR A 44 0.76 17.95 -11.46
C TYR A 44 1.83 17.86 -12.55
N GLY A 45 1.74 16.86 -13.42
CA GLY A 45 2.88 16.38 -14.19
C GLY A 45 3.75 15.43 -13.37
N MET A 46 4.36 14.47 -14.06
CA MET A 46 5.19 13.43 -13.41
C MET A 46 6.37 14.06 -12.68
N THR A 47 6.53 13.76 -11.39
CA THR A 47 7.62 14.22 -10.50
C THR A 47 7.67 15.74 -10.22
N GLU A 48 6.63 16.48 -10.58
CA GLU A 48 6.58 17.95 -10.44
C GLU A 48 5.75 18.41 -9.22
N ALA A 49 5.04 17.50 -8.55
CA ALA A 49 4.24 17.85 -7.39
C ALA A 49 5.13 18.22 -6.18
N PRO A 50 4.73 19.18 -5.34
CA PRO A 50 5.46 19.49 -4.11
C PRO A 50 5.64 18.24 -3.23
N ASN A 51 6.86 18.02 -2.74
CA ASN A 51 7.15 16.88 -1.85
C ASN A 51 6.71 17.18 -0.40
N THR A 52 5.40 17.31 -0.18
CA THR A 52 4.78 17.68 1.11
C THR A 52 3.60 16.76 1.45
N MET A 53 3.08 16.90 2.66
CA MET A 53 1.91 16.14 3.11
C MET A 53 0.63 16.51 2.34
N ASP A 54 0.54 17.71 1.75
CA ASP A 54 -0.63 18.08 0.95
C ASP A 54 -0.75 17.20 -0.29
N THR A 55 0.36 16.91 -0.97
CA THR A 55 0.39 15.97 -2.11
C THR A 55 0.09 14.55 -1.67
N VAL A 56 0.57 14.12 -0.50
CA VAL A 56 0.27 12.81 0.08
C VAL A 56 -1.24 12.66 0.35
N LEU A 57 -1.85 13.68 0.97
CA LEU A 57 -3.28 13.68 1.27
C LEU A 57 -4.13 13.71 0.01
N ASP A 58 -3.71 14.44 -1.01
CA ASP A 58 -4.43 14.53 -2.28
C ASP A 58 -4.37 13.21 -3.06
N VAL A 59 -3.17 12.83 -3.53
CA VAL A 59 -2.98 11.67 -4.41
C VAL A 59 -3.28 10.37 -3.68
N GLY A 60 -2.84 10.25 -2.43
CA GLY A 60 -3.05 9.05 -1.63
C GLY A 60 -4.52 8.78 -1.34
N SER A 61 -5.33 9.83 -1.10
CA SER A 61 -6.77 9.66 -0.85
C SER A 61 -7.54 9.37 -2.13
N GLU A 62 -7.25 10.10 -3.22
CA GLU A 62 -7.96 9.95 -4.49
C GLU A 62 -7.84 8.52 -5.04
N VAL A 63 -6.62 8.00 -5.09
CA VAL A 63 -6.36 6.64 -5.60
C VAL A 63 -6.92 5.58 -4.66
N ASN A 64 -6.89 5.82 -3.35
CA ASN A 64 -7.52 4.93 -2.38
C ASN A 64 -9.03 4.82 -2.61
N PHE A 65 -9.73 5.94 -2.79
CA PHE A 65 -11.17 5.93 -3.01
C PHE A 65 -11.53 5.26 -4.33
N TYR A 66 -10.84 5.61 -5.43
CA TYR A 66 -11.05 4.94 -6.72
C TYR A 66 -10.97 3.41 -6.60
N ALA A 67 -9.90 2.90 -5.99
CA ALA A 67 -9.66 1.47 -5.88
C ALA A 67 -10.70 0.77 -4.98
N LEU A 68 -11.15 1.43 -3.90
CA LEU A 68 -12.22 0.88 -3.05
C LEU A 68 -13.59 0.90 -3.73
N GLU A 69 -13.89 1.94 -4.50
CA GLU A 69 -15.09 2.02 -5.33
C GLU A 69 -15.13 0.86 -6.34
N GLN A 70 -13.99 0.44 -6.93
CA GLN A 70 -13.98 -0.72 -7.83
C GLN A 70 -14.45 -2.01 -7.14
N PHE A 71 -14.11 -2.21 -5.86
CA PHE A 71 -14.61 -3.37 -5.10
C PHE A 71 -16.10 -3.24 -4.73
N GLU A 72 -16.63 -2.03 -4.65
CA GLU A 72 -18.05 -1.76 -4.39
C GLU A 72 -18.91 -1.93 -5.65
N ASP A 73 -18.41 -1.44 -6.79
CA ASP A 73 -19.10 -1.44 -8.08
C ASP A 73 -19.05 -2.81 -8.79
N TYR A 74 -17.99 -3.59 -8.56
CA TYR A 74 -17.81 -4.90 -9.18
C TYR A 74 -17.80 -6.01 -8.12
N PRO A 75 -18.97 -6.59 -7.76
CA PRO A 75 -19.03 -7.67 -6.78
C PRO A 75 -18.14 -8.88 -7.10
N ALA A 76 -17.97 -9.19 -8.40
CA ALA A 76 -17.08 -10.27 -8.83
C ALA A 76 -15.60 -9.96 -8.54
N LEU A 77 -15.19 -8.69 -8.56
CA LEU A 77 -13.84 -8.28 -8.18
C LEU A 77 -13.60 -8.49 -6.68
N LEU A 78 -14.58 -8.10 -5.85
CA LEU A 78 -14.55 -8.34 -4.41
C LEU A 78 -14.53 -9.84 -4.07
N GLU A 79 -15.21 -10.67 -4.86
CA GLU A 79 -15.15 -12.14 -4.72
C GLU A 79 -13.78 -12.71 -5.13
N THR A 80 -13.20 -12.22 -6.24
CA THR A 80 -11.86 -12.61 -6.69
C THR A 80 -10.80 -12.27 -5.64
N ILE A 81 -10.85 -11.04 -5.09
CA ILE A 81 -9.95 -10.59 -4.02
C ILE A 81 -10.71 -10.63 -2.68
N PHE A 82 -11.10 -11.84 -2.29
CA PHE A 82 -11.94 -12.09 -1.12
C PHE A 82 -11.29 -11.67 0.21
N GLY A 83 -9.97 -11.76 0.32
CA GLY A 83 -9.22 -11.46 1.54
C GLY A 83 -9.02 -9.97 1.75
N GLY A 84 -9.32 -9.49 2.97
CA GLY A 84 -9.13 -8.09 3.32
C GLY A 84 -7.69 -7.59 3.13
N SER A 85 -6.69 -8.37 3.55
CA SER A 85 -5.28 -8.02 3.37
C SER A 85 -4.84 -7.98 1.92
N GLN A 86 -5.45 -8.81 1.05
CA GLN A 86 -5.17 -8.77 -0.38
C GLN A 86 -5.64 -7.44 -0.97
N ARG A 87 -6.83 -6.97 -0.59
CA ARG A 87 -7.33 -5.66 -1.01
C ARG A 87 -6.52 -4.52 -0.42
N ALA A 88 -6.23 -4.60 0.88
CA ALA A 88 -5.46 -3.57 1.57
C ALA A 88 -4.09 -3.34 0.93
N SER A 89 -3.37 -4.42 0.58
CA SER A 89 -2.05 -4.32 -0.05
C SER A 89 -2.11 -3.66 -1.43
N ILE A 90 -3.03 -4.06 -2.30
CA ILE A 90 -3.08 -3.54 -3.67
C ILE A 90 -3.65 -2.12 -3.75
N VAL A 91 -4.60 -1.76 -2.89
CA VAL A 91 -5.12 -0.38 -2.77
C VAL A 91 -4.00 0.56 -2.29
N ALA A 92 -3.30 0.18 -1.21
CA ALA A 92 -2.22 0.99 -0.66
C ALA A 92 -0.99 1.03 -1.57
N ALA A 93 -0.70 -0.05 -2.32
CA ALA A 93 0.34 -0.07 -3.33
C ALA A 93 0.07 0.97 -4.42
N ALA A 94 -1.14 1.00 -4.98
CA ALA A 94 -1.52 1.98 -5.99
C ALA A 94 -1.41 3.42 -5.45
N ALA A 95 -1.93 3.69 -4.25
CA ALA A 95 -1.86 5.01 -3.62
C ALA A 95 -0.41 5.46 -3.33
N GLY A 96 0.43 4.56 -2.83
CA GLY A 96 1.84 4.81 -2.54
C GLY A 96 2.67 5.06 -3.79
N CYS A 97 2.52 4.20 -4.81
CA CYS A 97 3.18 4.36 -6.10
C CYS A 97 2.77 5.67 -6.78
N SER A 98 1.48 5.99 -6.79
CA SER A 98 0.97 7.22 -7.43
C SER A 98 1.51 8.47 -6.74
N THR A 99 1.54 8.48 -5.40
CA THR A 99 2.14 9.61 -4.66
C THR A 99 3.63 9.73 -4.95
N ALA A 100 4.37 8.62 -5.05
CA ALA A 100 5.79 8.65 -5.43
C ALA A 100 6.00 9.12 -6.88
N PHE A 101 5.09 8.80 -7.81
CA PHE A 101 5.10 9.35 -9.17
C PHE A 101 4.94 10.87 -9.15
N ALA A 102 4.10 11.40 -8.25
CA ALA A 102 3.87 12.84 -8.13
C ALA A 102 5.08 13.58 -7.56
N THR A 103 5.66 13.08 -6.46
CA THR A 103 6.69 13.79 -5.70
C THR A 103 8.12 13.46 -6.13
N GLY A 104 8.32 12.38 -6.90
CA GLY A 104 9.64 11.83 -7.18
C GLY A 104 10.38 11.35 -5.92
N ASN A 105 9.66 11.00 -4.85
CA ASN A 105 10.24 10.63 -3.56
C ASN A 105 9.53 9.44 -2.90
N ALA A 106 10.29 8.39 -2.59
CA ALA A 106 9.75 7.16 -2.00
C ALA A 106 9.20 7.36 -0.58
N GLN A 107 9.69 8.35 0.17
CA GLN A 107 9.29 8.56 1.57
C GLN A 107 7.87 9.13 1.67
N THR A 108 7.49 10.06 0.78
CA THR A 108 6.11 10.53 0.67
C THR A 108 5.20 9.48 0.04
N GLY A 109 5.70 8.66 -0.89
CA GLY A 109 5.00 7.45 -1.34
C GLY A 109 4.66 6.50 -0.19
N LEU A 110 5.62 6.21 0.69
CA LEU A 110 5.41 5.38 1.88
C LEU A 110 4.43 6.04 2.87
N SER A 111 4.41 7.36 2.97
CA SER A 111 3.39 8.07 3.77
C SER A 111 1.98 7.86 3.21
N ALA A 112 1.82 7.85 1.90
CA ALA A 112 0.53 7.62 1.25
C ALA A 112 0.06 6.17 1.37
N TRP A 113 0.97 5.19 1.36
CA TRP A 113 0.65 3.80 1.67
C TRP A 113 -0.09 3.70 3.01
N TYR A 114 0.47 4.29 4.07
CA TYR A 114 -0.15 4.24 5.40
C TYR A 114 -1.44 5.05 5.49
N LEU A 115 -1.53 6.20 4.80
CA LEU A 115 -2.77 6.96 4.70
C LEU A 115 -3.89 6.10 4.09
N SER A 116 -3.60 5.41 2.99
CA SER A 116 -4.55 4.51 2.34
C SER A 116 -5.04 3.41 3.29
N MET A 117 -4.16 2.81 4.08
CA MET A 117 -4.55 1.82 5.08
C MET A 117 -5.54 2.38 6.11
N TYR A 118 -5.34 3.62 6.56
CA TYR A 118 -6.25 4.27 7.51
C TYR A 118 -7.61 4.57 6.89
N LEU A 119 -7.63 5.11 5.67
CA LEU A 119 -8.88 5.42 4.96
C LEU A 119 -9.68 4.15 4.67
N HIS A 120 -9.04 3.10 4.17
CA HIS A 120 -9.67 1.80 3.90
C HIS A 120 -10.29 1.21 5.17
N LYS A 121 -9.55 1.22 6.28
CA LYS A 121 -10.03 0.71 7.57
C LYS A 121 -11.35 1.37 7.99
N GLU A 122 -11.43 2.70 7.87
CA GLU A 122 -12.62 3.44 8.27
C GLU A 122 -13.77 3.30 7.26
N GLN A 123 -13.48 3.26 5.96
CA GLN A 123 -14.52 3.13 4.91
C GLN A 123 -15.28 1.81 5.02
N HIS A 124 -14.57 0.69 5.23
CA HIS A 124 -15.20 -0.65 5.23
C HIS A 124 -15.34 -1.27 6.62
N SER A 125 -14.91 -0.57 7.68
CA SER A 125 -14.84 -1.10 9.06
C SER A 125 -14.06 -2.42 9.16
N ARG A 126 -13.12 -2.63 8.24
CA ARG A 126 -12.22 -3.78 8.14
C ARG A 126 -10.98 -3.38 7.34
N LEU A 127 -9.90 -4.11 7.55
CA LEU A 127 -8.68 -3.96 6.76
C LEU A 127 -8.13 -5.34 6.40
N GLY A 128 -7.17 -5.85 7.17
CA GLY A 128 -6.53 -7.15 6.95
C GLY A 128 -6.83 -8.20 8.01
N PHE A 129 -6.02 -9.26 8.00
CA PHE A 129 -6.03 -10.28 9.05
C PHE A 129 -5.57 -9.72 10.41
N TYR A 130 -5.67 -10.54 11.46
CA TYR A 130 -5.22 -10.16 12.80
C TYR A 130 -3.73 -9.78 12.83
N GLY A 131 -3.44 -8.50 13.02
CA GLY A 131 -2.08 -7.98 13.14
C GLY A 131 -1.47 -7.59 11.79
N TYR A 132 -2.26 -7.61 10.70
CA TYR A 132 -1.86 -7.08 9.40
C TYR A 132 -1.33 -5.64 9.54
N ASP A 133 -2.07 -4.80 10.27
CA ASP A 133 -1.77 -3.38 10.43
C ASP A 133 -0.78 -3.05 11.56
N LEU A 134 0.00 -4.02 12.06
CA LEU A 134 1.05 -3.71 13.04
C LEU A 134 2.00 -2.65 12.49
N GLN A 135 2.50 -2.87 11.27
CA GLN A 135 3.39 -1.91 10.62
C GLN A 135 2.67 -0.63 10.25
N ASP A 136 1.40 -0.73 9.83
CA ASP A 136 0.65 0.42 9.32
C ASP A 136 0.22 1.35 10.46
N GLN A 137 -0.12 0.85 11.65
CA GLN A 137 -0.38 1.68 12.84
C GLN A 137 0.89 2.37 13.36
N CYS A 138 2.06 1.72 13.25
CA CYS A 138 3.35 2.37 13.52
C CYS A 138 3.84 3.25 12.35
N GLY A 139 3.19 3.13 11.19
CA GLY A 139 3.70 3.58 9.91
C GLY A 139 3.92 5.08 9.87
N ALA A 140 2.85 5.86 10.01
CA ALA A 140 2.90 7.31 9.87
C ALA A 140 3.92 7.99 10.80
N SER A 141 4.07 7.54 12.06
CA SER A 141 5.08 8.09 12.97
C SER A 141 6.52 7.74 12.57
N ASN A 142 6.71 6.59 11.92
CA ASN A 142 8.03 6.07 11.56
C ASN A 142 8.46 6.37 10.13
N VAL A 143 7.60 6.95 9.28
CA VAL A 143 8.01 7.41 7.94
C VAL A 143 9.11 8.47 8.07
N PHE A 144 8.89 9.54 8.82
CA PHE A 144 9.84 10.65 8.91
C PHE A 144 10.62 10.67 10.24
N SER A 145 10.58 9.57 11.00
CA SER A 145 11.43 9.43 12.19
C SER A 145 12.91 9.49 11.80
N ILE A 146 13.74 9.92 12.73
CA ILE A 146 15.20 9.94 12.62
C ILE A 146 15.86 9.18 13.79
N ARG A 147 15.07 8.44 14.57
CA ARG A 147 15.56 7.64 15.70
C ARG A 147 16.23 6.36 15.20
N GLY A 148 17.06 5.76 16.06
CA GLY A 148 18.01 4.72 15.66
C GLY A 148 17.40 3.51 14.93
N ASP A 149 16.29 2.96 15.45
CA ASP A 149 15.61 1.77 14.90
C ASP A 149 14.31 2.08 14.15
N GLU A 150 14.08 3.36 13.83
CA GLU A 150 12.87 3.84 13.13
C GLU A 150 13.21 4.60 11.85
N GLY A 151 14.20 5.50 11.93
CA GLY A 151 14.50 6.44 10.85
C GLY A 151 15.35 5.82 9.76
N LEU A 152 14.72 5.51 8.63
CA LEU A 152 15.42 4.99 7.47
C LEU A 152 14.70 5.36 6.15
N PRO A 153 15.41 5.84 5.10
CA PRO A 153 14.82 6.01 3.78
C PRO A 153 14.26 4.69 3.27
N THR A 154 13.13 4.74 2.56
CA THR A 154 12.38 3.57 2.11
C THR A 154 13.25 2.59 1.32
N GLU A 155 14.15 3.09 0.48
CA GLU A 155 15.09 2.32 -0.35
C GLU A 155 16.12 1.52 0.47
N LEU A 156 16.37 1.91 1.72
CA LEU A 156 17.26 1.21 2.65
C LEU A 156 16.51 0.30 3.64
N ARG A 157 15.18 0.35 3.66
CA ARG A 157 14.36 -0.59 4.44
C ARG A 157 14.34 -1.96 3.77
N GLY A 158 13.77 -2.92 4.47
CA GLY A 158 13.56 -4.27 3.94
C GLY A 158 12.88 -5.16 4.96
N ALA A 159 12.87 -6.46 4.69
CA ALA A 159 12.20 -7.46 5.53
C ALA A 159 12.77 -7.61 6.97
N ASN A 160 13.84 -6.88 7.31
CA ASN A 160 14.39 -6.82 8.66
C ASN A 160 14.28 -5.43 9.32
N TYR A 161 13.63 -4.46 8.67
CA TYR A 161 13.21 -3.24 9.35
C TYR A 161 12.21 -3.62 10.46
N PRO A 162 12.33 -3.11 11.70
CA PRO A 162 11.64 -3.72 12.85
C PRO A 162 10.13 -3.90 12.69
N ASN A 163 9.43 -2.94 12.08
CA ASN A 163 7.98 -3.06 11.87
C ASN A 163 7.61 -4.04 10.75
N TYR A 164 8.51 -4.37 9.82
CA TYR A 164 8.23 -5.15 8.59
C TYR A 164 8.60 -6.63 8.70
N ALA A 165 9.08 -7.06 9.87
CA ALA A 165 9.74 -8.34 10.02
C ALA A 165 8.81 -9.58 10.01
N MET A 166 7.49 -9.39 9.94
CA MET A 166 6.54 -10.45 10.30
C MET A 166 5.38 -10.65 9.32
N ASN A 167 4.87 -9.59 8.72
CA ASN A 167 3.54 -9.59 8.10
C ASN A 167 3.64 -9.69 6.57
N VAL A 168 2.74 -10.49 5.99
CA VAL A 168 2.46 -10.50 4.54
C VAL A 168 1.61 -9.31 4.14
#